data_AF-A0A081FZB5-F1
#
_entry.id   AF-A0A081FZB5-F1
#
_cell.length_a   1.000
_cell.length_b   1.000
_cell.length_c   1.000
_cell.angle_alpha   90.00
_cell.angle_beta   90.00
_cell.angle_gamma   90.00
#
_symmetry.space_group_name_H-M   'P 1'
#
loop_
_entity.id
_entity.type
_entity.pdbx_description
1 polymer ?
#
loop_
_entity_poly.entity_id
_entity_poly.type
_entity_poly.pdbx_seq_one_letter_code
_entity_poly.pdbx_strand_id
1 'polypeptide(L)'
;MSQTLHQLAAQAAQLQQALAGAADSMEQYEYNLQGIQRCAEQISKCVRMVGNNRTAALSARDTRKIMDQLESATDELMELLSK
;
A
#
# COMPACT_ATOMS: atom_id res chain seq x y z
N MET A 1 40.24 14.23 25.74
CA MET A 1 39.57 14.90 24.60
C MET A 1 39.50 14.02 23.34
N SER A 2 40.52 13.23 23.00
CA SER A 2 40.50 12.35 21.81
C SER A 2 39.44 11.24 21.87
N GLN A 3 39.25 10.59 23.01
CA GLN A 3 38.21 9.56 23.21
C GLN A 3 36.79 10.09 23.00
N THR A 4 36.52 11.32 23.44
CA THR A 4 35.21 11.97 23.33
C THR A 4 34.86 12.27 21.87
N LEU A 5 35.84 12.67 21.05
CA LEU A 5 35.66 12.87 19.62
C LEU A 5 35.41 11.57 18.86
N HIS A 6 36.09 10.47 19.23
CA HIS A 6 35.86 9.16 18.62
C HIS A 6 34.47 8.61 18.96
N GLN A 7 34.03 8.78 20.21
CA GLN A 7 32.68 8.42 20.62
C GLN A 7 31.60 9.22 19.88
N LEU A 8 31.81 10.54 19.72
CA LEU A 8 30.91 11.39 18.95
C LEU A 8 30.84 10.97 17.47
N ALA A 9 31.99 10.65 16.86
CA ALA A 9 32.04 10.16 15.48
C ALA A 9 31.31 8.82 15.32
N ALA A 10 31.45 7.90 16.28
CA ALA A 10 30.73 6.63 16.27
C ALA A 10 29.22 6.82 16.41
N GLN A 11 28.78 7.72 17.30
CA GLN A 11 27.36 8.06 17.46
C GLN A 11 26.78 8.73 16.21
N ALA A 12 27.53 9.61 15.56
CA ALA A 12 27.13 10.23 14.30
C ALA A 12 26.99 9.19 13.18
N ALA A 13 27.90 8.22 13.09
CA ALA A 13 27.81 7.12 12.12
C ALA A 13 26.58 6.22 12.38
N GLN A 14 26.29 5.90 13.64
CA GLN A 14 25.08 5.15 14.00
C GLN A 14 23.80 5.92 13.66
N LEU A 15 23.77 7.22 13.92
CA LEU A 15 22.63 8.07 13.56
C LEU A 15 22.43 8.13 12.04
N GLN A 16 23.53 8.26 11.27
CA GLN A 16 23.46 8.24 9.81
C GLN A 16 22.88 6.92 9.28
N GLN A 17 23.31 5.78 9.84
CA GLN A 17 22.78 4.47 9.46
C GLN A 17 21.29 4.33 9.82
N ALA A 18 20.89 4.80 11.01
CA ALA A 18 19.50 4.79 11.42
C ALA A 18 18.62 5.69 10.52
N LEU A 19 19.12 6.86 10.12
CA LEU A 19 18.42 7.75 9.20
C LEU A 19 18.27 7.14 7.81
N ALA A 20 19.31 6.47 7.30
CA ALA A 20 19.22 5.75 6.03
C ALA A 20 18.15 4.64 6.09
N GLY A 21 18.18 3.81 7.14
CA GLY A 21 17.17 2.76 7.31
C GLY A 21 15.74 3.29 7.49
N ALA A 22 15.59 4.44 8.15
CA ALA A 22 14.29 5.10 8.28
C ALA A 22 13.78 5.64 6.93
N ALA A 23 14.66 6.22 6.11
CA ALA A 23 14.31 6.70 4.78
C ALA A 23 13.84 5.56 3.87
N ASP A 24 14.56 4.43 3.86
CA ASP A 24 14.17 3.23 3.09
C ASP A 24 12.80 2.70 3.54
N SER A 25 12.57 2.67 4.87
CA SER A 25 11.29 2.24 5.44
C SER A 25 10.13 3.17 5.06
N MET A 26 10.38 4.48 5.00
CA MET A 26 9.38 5.46 4.56
C MET A 26 9.04 5.30 3.08
N GLU A 27 10.03 5.06 2.22
CA GLU A 27 9.78 4.82 0.79
C GLU A 27 8.90 3.58 0.58
N GLN A 28 9.19 2.49 1.30
CA GLN A 28 8.37 1.28 1.24
C GLN A 28 6.95 1.53 1.77
N TYR A 29 6.79 2.31 2.84
CA TYR A 29 5.48 2.67 3.36
C TYR A 29 4.67 3.52 2.37
N GLU A 30 5.29 4.51 1.72
CA GLU A 30 4.64 5.31 0.68
C GLU A 30 4.19 4.46 -0.51
N TYR A 31 5.03 3.51 -0.94
CA TYR A 31 4.68 2.57 -2.00
C TYR A 31 3.46 1.72 -1.61
N ASN A 32 3.45 1.16 -0.40
CA ASN A 32 2.32 0.36 0.10
C ASN A 32 1.05 1.22 0.19
N LEU A 33 1.16 2.45 0.69
CA LEU A 33 0.02 3.38 0.81
C LEU A 33 -0.59 3.73 -0.55
N GLN A 34 0.23 3.99 -1.57
CA GLN A 34 -0.24 4.21 -2.95
C GLN A 34 -0.92 2.96 -3.54
N GLY A 35 -0.40 1.77 -3.25
CA GLY A 35 -1.04 0.50 -3.60
C GLY A 35 -2.42 0.35 -2.96
N ILE A 36 -2.51 0.59 -1.65
CA ILE A 36 -3.75 0.53 -0.86
C ILE A 36 -4.81 1.48 -1.43
N GLN A 37 -4.42 2.72 -1.74
CA GLN A 37 -5.33 3.71 -2.33
C GLN A 37 -5.89 3.23 -3.68
N ARG A 38 -5.04 2.68 -4.55
CA ARG A 38 -5.47 2.13 -5.85
C ARG A 38 -6.45 0.97 -5.68
N CYS A 39 -6.17 0.05 -4.75
CA CYS A 39 -7.08 -1.06 -4.47
C CYS A 39 -8.44 -0.56 -3.96
N ALA A 40 -8.44 0.41 -3.04
CA ALA A 40 -9.66 1.01 -2.51
C ALA A 40 -10.51 1.70 -3.60
N GLU A 41 -9.87 2.40 -4.55
CA GLU A 41 -10.55 3.01 -5.69
C GLU A 41 -11.18 1.95 -6.61
N GLN A 42 -10.47 0.86 -6.89
CA GLN A 42 -10.98 -0.25 -7.71
C GLN A 42 -12.16 -0.95 -7.04
N ILE A 43 -12.07 -1.23 -5.75
CA ILE A 43 -13.15 -1.78 -4.94
C ILE A 43 -14.37 -0.86 -5.01
N SER A 44 -14.18 0.44 -4.78
CA SER A 44 -15.26 1.44 -4.86
C SER A 44 -15.92 1.45 -6.24
N LYS A 45 -15.13 1.37 -7.31
CA LYS A 45 -15.63 1.29 -8.69
C LYS A 45 -16.47 0.03 -8.91
N CYS A 46 -15.99 -1.13 -8.47
CA CYS A 46 -16.72 -2.40 -8.59
C CYS A 46 -18.07 -2.34 -7.85
N VAL A 47 -18.07 -1.82 -6.62
CA VAL A 47 -19.30 -1.61 -5.83
C VAL A 47 -20.27 -0.67 -6.54
N ARG A 48 -19.80 0.45 -7.11
CA ARG A 48 -20.65 1.37 -7.89
C ARG A 48 -21.21 0.71 -9.14
N MET A 49 -20.42 -0.08 -9.87
CA MET A 49 -20.90 -0.79 -11.06
C MET A 49 -22.01 -1.78 -10.71
N VAL A 50 -21.88 -2.51 -9.60
CA VAL A 50 -22.92 -3.43 -9.11
C VAL A 50 -24.15 -2.66 -8.60
N GLY A 51 -23.95 -1.59 -7.82
CA GLY A 51 -25.02 -0.81 -7.22
C GLY A 51 -25.84 0.02 -8.20
N ASN A 52 -25.19 0.73 -9.13
CA ASN A 52 -25.86 1.59 -10.12
C ASN A 52 -26.58 0.78 -11.20
N ASN A 53 -26.03 -0.38 -11.58
CA ASN A 53 -26.67 -1.28 -12.52
C ASN A 53 -27.78 -2.15 -11.90
N ARG A 54 -28.11 -1.96 -10.62
CA ARG A 54 -29.39 -2.48 -10.10
C ARG A 54 -30.61 -1.91 -10.87
N THR A 55 -30.41 -0.80 -11.58
CA THR A 55 -31.38 -0.14 -12.47
C THR A 55 -31.32 -0.59 -13.94
N ALA A 56 -30.22 -1.22 -14.38
CA ALA A 56 -29.99 -1.64 -15.76
C ALA A 56 -29.44 -3.06 -15.79
N ALA A 57 -30.17 -4.01 -16.39
CA ALA A 57 -29.87 -5.44 -16.34
C ALA A 57 -28.41 -5.79 -16.70
N LEU A 58 -27.55 -5.94 -15.69
CA LEU A 58 -26.23 -6.54 -15.85
C LEU A 58 -26.39 -7.98 -16.30
N SER A 59 -25.61 -8.38 -17.31
CA SER A 59 -25.54 -9.79 -17.67
C SER A 59 -24.85 -10.57 -16.56
N ALA A 60 -25.23 -11.84 -16.37
CA ALA A 60 -24.57 -12.73 -15.41
C ALA A 60 -23.06 -12.91 -15.68
N ARG A 61 -22.61 -12.63 -16.91
CA ARG A 61 -21.19 -12.63 -17.29
C ARG A 61 -20.47 -11.40 -16.79
N ASP A 62 -21.09 -10.23 -16.91
CA ASP A 62 -20.48 -8.97 -16.47
C ASP A 62 -20.45 -8.88 -14.94
N THR A 63 -21.49 -9.38 -14.27
CA THR A 63 -21.48 -9.50 -12.80
C THR A 63 -20.32 -10.37 -12.31
N ARG A 64 -20.09 -11.54 -12.94
CA ARG A 64 -18.96 -12.41 -12.58
C ARG A 64 -17.62 -11.69 -12.74
N LYS A 65 -17.39 -11.05 -13.88
CA LYS A 65 -16.16 -10.27 -14.11
C LYS A 65 -15.94 -9.18 -13.06
N ILE A 66 -17.00 -8.47 -12.65
CA ILE A 66 -16.88 -7.42 -11.62
C ILE A 66 -16.54 -8.04 -10.26
N MET A 67 -17.11 -9.20 -9.92
CA MET A 67 -16.78 -9.90 -8.69
C MET A 67 -15.34 -10.44 -8.70
N ASP A 68 -14.88 -11.00 -9.82
CA ASP A 68 -13.49 -11.46 -9.97
C ASP A 68 -12.49 -10.30 -9.79
N GLN A 69 -12.82 -9.12 -10.34
CA GLN A 69 -12.03 -7.89 -10.15
C GLN A 69 -12.05 -7.39 -8.71
N LEU A 70 -13.21 -7.47 -8.04
CA LEU A 70 -13.36 -7.09 -6.65
C LEU A 70 -12.55 -7.99 -5.72
N GLU A 71 -12.58 -9.30 -5.95
CA GLU A 71 -11.81 -10.29 -5.20
C GLU A 71 -10.31 -10.06 -5.38
N SER A 72 -9.85 -9.93 -6.63
CA SER A 72 -8.44 -9.65 -6.93
C SER A 72 -7.93 -8.37 -6.26
N ALA A 73 -8.70 -7.28 -6.30
CA ALA A 73 -8.33 -6.03 -5.65
C ALA A 73 -8.35 -6.11 -4.11
N THR A 74 -9.19 -6.98 -3.56
CA THR A 74 -9.25 -7.22 -2.11
C THR A 74 -8.07 -8.06 -1.64
N ASP A 75 -7.67 -9.08 -2.41
CA ASP A 75 -6.50 -9.90 -2.13
C ASP A 75 -5.21 -9.07 -2.17
N GLU A 76 -5.05 -8.23 -3.21
CA GLU A 76 -3.91 -7.31 -3.33
C GLU A 76 -3.88 -6.31 -2.16
N LEU A 77 -5.03 -5.78 -1.75
CA LEU A 77 -5.12 -4.92 -0.58
C LEU A 77 -4.66 -5.61 0.71
N MET A 78 -5.08 -6.86 0.92
CA MET A 78 -4.70 -7.65 2.09
C MET A 78 -3.19 -7.96 2.09
N GLU A 79 -2.61 -8.24 0.92
CA GLU A 79 -1.17 -8.45 0.78
C GLU A 79 -0.40 -7.17 1.15
N LEU A 80 -0.82 -6.01 0.63
CA LEU A 80 -0.18 -4.72 0.92
C LEU A 80 -0.30 -4.29 2.39
N LEU A 81 -1.38 -4.65 3.08
CA LEU A 81 -1.56 -4.38 4.51
C LEU A 81 -0.74 -5.33 5.40
N SER A 82 -0.35 -6.49 4.89
CA SER A 82 0.45 -7.48 5.62
C SER A 82 1.97 -7.27 5.52
N LYS A 83 2.41 -6.36 4.64
CA LYS A 83 3.80 -6.01 4.37
C LYS A 83 4.21 -4.71 5.06
#